data_AF-A0A2J8LGX5-F1
#
_entry.id   AF-A0A2J8LGX5-F1
#
_cell.length_a   1.000
_cell.length_b   1.000
_cell.length_c   1.000
_cell.angle_alpha   90.00
_cell.angle_beta   90.00
_cell.angle_gamma   90.00
#
_symmetry.space_group_name_H-M   'P 1'
#
loop_
_entity.id
_entity.type
_entity.pdbx_description
1 polymer ?
#
loop_
_entity_poly.entity_id
_entity_poly.type
_entity_poly.pdbx_seq_one_letter_code
_entity_poly.pdbx_strand_id
1 'polypeptide(L)'
;MATVWDEAEVGTGRAGGPGTGARRETPLTRGKEQDGIGEEVLKMSTEEIIQRTRLLDSEIKIMKSEVLRVTHELQAMKDKIKENSEKIKVNKTLPYLVSNVIELLDVDPNDQEEDGANIDLDSQRKGKCAVIKTSTRQTYFLPVIGLVDAEKLKPGDLVGVNKDSYLILETLPTEYDSRVKAME
;
A
#
# COMPACT_ATOMS: atom_id res chain seq x y z
N MET A 1 -31.74 -26.25 -18.28
CA MET A 1 -30.44 -25.90 -18.88
C MET A 1 -29.40 -26.85 -18.32
N ALA A 2 -28.59 -27.43 -19.19
CA ALA A 2 -27.93 -28.72 -19.02
C ALA A 2 -26.68 -28.71 -18.13
N THR A 3 -26.68 -29.66 -17.18
CA THR A 3 -25.60 -30.55 -16.75
C THR A 3 -24.19 -30.00 -16.46
N VAL A 4 -23.93 -29.86 -15.17
CA VAL A 4 -22.62 -30.09 -14.53
C VAL A 4 -22.30 -31.58 -14.62
N TRP A 5 -21.12 -31.95 -15.11
CA TRP A 5 -20.63 -33.33 -15.16
C TRP A 5 -19.45 -33.50 -14.20
N ASP A 6 -19.68 -34.48 -13.32
CA ASP A 6 -18.86 -35.41 -12.54
C ASP A 6 -17.31 -35.49 -12.65
N GLU A 7 -16.78 -36.03 -11.55
CA GLU A 7 -15.39 -36.31 -11.20
C GLU A 7 -14.72 -37.41 -12.03
N ALA A 8 -13.38 -37.42 -12.05
CA ALA A 8 -12.53 -38.54 -11.58
C ALA A 8 -11.21 -38.70 -12.37
N GLU A 9 -10.12 -38.48 -11.62
CA GLU A 9 -8.84 -39.22 -11.55
C GLU A 9 -7.94 -39.52 -12.78
N VAL A 10 -6.69 -39.88 -12.43
CA VAL A 10 -5.58 -40.45 -13.21
C VAL A 10 -4.65 -39.40 -13.84
N GLY A 11 -3.34 -39.37 -13.59
CA GLY A 11 -2.43 -40.27 -12.92
C GLY A 11 -0.99 -39.78 -13.18
N THR A 12 -0.10 -40.04 -12.23
CA THR A 12 1.32 -39.65 -12.26
C THR A 12 2.12 -40.32 -13.38
N GLY A 13 3.08 -39.61 -13.98
CA GLY A 13 4.08 -40.21 -14.85
C GLY A 13 5.32 -39.34 -15.04
N ARG A 14 6.42 -39.70 -14.37
CA ARG A 14 7.79 -39.20 -14.62
C ARG A 14 8.38 -39.88 -15.86
N ALA A 15 9.01 -39.12 -16.76
CA ALA A 15 10.15 -39.45 -17.62
C ALA A 15 10.66 -38.11 -18.20
N GLY A 16 11.94 -37.74 -18.30
CA GLY A 16 13.16 -38.52 -18.41
C GLY A 16 13.81 -38.23 -19.78
N GLY A 17 14.82 -37.36 -19.81
CA GLY A 17 15.91 -37.39 -20.81
C GLY A 17 15.83 -36.47 -22.04
N PRO A 18 16.99 -36.11 -22.64
CA PRO A 18 17.22 -34.81 -23.28
C PRO A 18 17.11 -34.86 -24.82
N GLY A 19 16.57 -33.81 -25.43
CA GLY A 19 16.45 -33.71 -26.88
C GLY A 19 16.56 -32.28 -27.36
N THR A 20 17.75 -31.93 -27.88
CA THR A 20 18.00 -30.95 -28.93
C THR A 20 17.21 -29.63 -28.85
N GLY A 21 17.82 -28.61 -28.24
CA GLY A 21 17.33 -27.24 -28.24
C GLY A 21 17.35 -26.61 -29.65
N ALA A 22 16.35 -26.93 -30.47
CA ALA A 22 15.94 -26.06 -31.56
C ALA A 22 15.16 -24.90 -30.96
N ARG A 23 15.82 -23.75 -30.82
CA ARG A 23 15.23 -22.48 -30.40
C ARG A 23 14.10 -22.13 -31.37
N ARG A 24 12.86 -22.47 -31.00
CA ARG A 24 11.66 -21.97 -31.70
C ARG A 24 11.55 -20.49 -31.38
N GLU A 25 12.01 -19.66 -32.31
CA GLU A 25 11.68 -18.24 -32.29
C GLU A 25 10.17 -18.13 -32.49
N THR A 26 9.46 -17.68 -31.46
CA THR A 26 8.06 -17.30 -31.57
C THR A 26 7.99 -16.10 -32.52
N PRO A 27 7.23 -16.15 -33.63
CA PRO A 27 7.06 -14.98 -34.48
C PRO A 27 6.37 -13.90 -33.65
N LEU A 28 7.02 -12.74 -33.50
CA LEU A 28 6.35 -11.53 -33.07
C LEU A 28 5.24 -11.26 -34.09
N THR A 29 4.00 -11.58 -33.73
CA THR A 29 2.82 -11.09 -34.44
C THR A 29 2.79 -9.58 -34.27
N ARG A 30 3.43 -8.87 -35.20
CA ARG A 30 3.25 -7.44 -35.41
C ARG A 30 1.82 -7.26 -35.92
N GLY A 31 0.89 -7.15 -34.97
CA GLY A 31 -0.52 -6.94 -35.21
C GLY A 31 -0.74 -5.75 -36.15
N LYS A 32 -1.62 -5.96 -37.12
CA LYS A 32 -1.99 -5.04 -38.18
C LYS A 32 -2.68 -3.81 -37.61
N GLU A 33 -1.97 -2.70 -37.57
CA GLU A 33 -2.51 -1.33 -37.51
C GLU A 33 -1.73 -0.45 -38.53
N GLN A 34 -1.58 -0.94 -39.77
CA GLN A 34 -0.99 -0.16 -40.87
C GLN A 34 -2.06 0.43 -41.79
N ASP A 35 -3.34 0.31 -41.46
CA ASP A 35 -4.45 0.57 -42.38
C ASP A 35 -4.86 2.05 -42.50
N GLY A 36 -4.09 2.99 -41.93
CA GLY A 36 -4.32 4.44 -42.10
C GLY A 36 -3.05 5.26 -42.32
N ILE A 37 -1.90 4.76 -41.87
CA ILE A 37 -0.61 5.47 -41.97
C ILE A 37 -0.13 5.51 -43.43
N GLY A 38 -0.34 4.42 -44.18
CA GLY A 38 0.10 4.35 -45.59
C GLY A 38 -0.60 5.39 -46.47
N GLU A 39 -1.91 5.56 -46.34
CA GLU A 39 -2.69 6.49 -47.16
C GLU A 39 -2.40 7.96 -46.81
N GLU A 40 -2.14 8.27 -45.54
CA GLU A 40 -1.67 9.60 -45.11
C GLU A 40 -0.26 9.91 -45.64
N VAL A 41 0.65 8.94 -45.64
CA VAL A 41 2.03 9.10 -46.16
C VAL A 41 2.05 9.31 -47.68
N LEU A 42 1.13 8.68 -48.42
CA LEU A 42 0.97 8.96 -49.86
C LEU A 42 0.39 10.36 -50.16
N LYS A 43 -0.32 10.98 -49.21
CA LYS A 43 -0.89 12.33 -49.34
C LYS A 43 0.07 13.45 -48.88
N MET A 44 1.08 13.11 -48.07
CA MET A 44 2.09 14.05 -47.58
C MET A 44 3.20 14.30 -48.59
N SER A 45 3.79 15.50 -48.53
CA SER A 45 5.01 15.82 -49.28
C SER A 45 6.23 15.13 -48.66
N THR A 46 7.28 14.91 -49.47
CA THR A 46 8.55 14.33 -48.99
C THR A 46 9.20 15.16 -47.88
N GLU A 47 9.02 16.48 -47.89
CA GLU A 47 9.53 17.41 -46.88
C GLU A 47 8.82 17.21 -45.52
N GLU A 48 7.50 17.05 -45.54
CA GLU A 48 6.68 16.79 -44.34
C GLU A 48 7.02 15.43 -43.70
N ILE A 49 7.26 14.40 -44.52
CA ILE A 49 7.68 13.08 -44.03
C ILE A 49 9.02 13.18 -43.30
N ILE A 50 9.98 13.96 -43.82
CA ILE A 50 11.30 14.15 -43.19
C ILE A 50 11.16 14.90 -41.86
N GLN A 51 10.37 15.97 -41.80
CA GLN A 51 10.13 16.70 -40.55
C GLN A 51 9.42 15.83 -39.51
N ARG A 52 8.37 15.11 -39.90
CA ARG A 52 7.60 14.24 -39.00
C ARG A 52 8.45 13.09 -38.45
N THR A 53 9.33 12.52 -39.27
CA THR A 53 10.27 11.48 -38.82
C THR A 53 11.25 12.03 -37.77
N ARG A 54 11.81 13.22 -37.98
CA ARG A 54 12.72 13.86 -37.00
C ARG A 54 12.04 14.19 -35.68
N LEU A 55 10.79 14.67 -35.73
CA LEU A 55 9.99 14.94 -34.54
C LEU A 55 9.72 13.65 -33.77
N LEU A 56 9.28 12.59 -34.45
CA LEU A 56 9.04 11.28 -33.83
C LEU A 56 10.32 10.66 -33.25
N ASP A 57 11.46 10.79 -33.91
CA ASP A 57 12.75 10.32 -33.36
C ASP A 57 13.13 11.08 -32.09
N SER A 58 12.91 12.39 -32.06
CA SER A 58 13.15 13.21 -30.87
C SER A 58 12.20 12.84 -29.73
N GLU A 59 10.93 12.60 -30.03
CA GLU A 59 9.90 12.21 -29.06
C GLU A 59 10.17 10.82 -28.49
N ILE A 60 10.53 9.84 -29.33
CA ILE A 60 10.93 8.50 -28.89
C ILE A 60 12.14 8.56 -27.97
N LYS A 61 13.11 9.43 -28.25
CA LYS A 61 14.30 9.59 -27.40
C LYS A 61 13.93 10.14 -26.02
N ILE A 62 13.06 11.14 -25.97
CA ILE A 62 12.54 11.70 -24.71
C ILE A 62 11.74 10.62 -23.98
N MET A 63 10.77 9.98 -24.64
CA MET A 63 9.95 8.92 -24.05
C MET A 63 10.78 7.77 -23.49
N LYS A 64 11.82 7.31 -24.19
CA LYS A 64 12.73 6.29 -23.67
C LYS A 64 13.46 6.74 -22.39
N SER A 65 13.89 7.99 -22.33
CA SER A 65 14.53 8.54 -21.13
C SER A 65 13.55 8.67 -19.95
N GLU A 66 12.30 9.07 -20.23
CA GLU A 66 11.23 9.16 -19.24
C GLU A 66 10.88 7.79 -18.68
N VAL A 67 10.72 6.78 -19.54
CA VAL A 67 10.44 5.40 -19.12
C VAL A 67 11.54 4.89 -18.18
N LEU A 68 12.81 5.11 -18.51
CA LEU A 68 13.91 4.71 -17.64
C LEU A 68 13.87 5.44 -16.30
N ARG A 69 13.66 6.77 -16.30
CA ARG A 69 13.57 7.56 -15.06
C ARG A 69 12.43 7.07 -14.18
N VAL A 70 11.22 6.95 -14.72
CA VAL A 70 10.03 6.49 -13.99
C VAL A 70 10.24 5.06 -13.48
N THR A 71 10.89 4.20 -14.25
CA THR A 71 11.18 2.82 -13.81
C THR A 71 12.13 2.81 -12.61
N HIS A 72 13.18 3.63 -12.63
CA HIS A 72 14.11 3.76 -11.50
C HIS A 72 13.44 4.36 -10.26
N GLU A 73 12.63 5.41 -10.42
CA GLU A 73 11.87 6.02 -9.32
C GLU A 73 10.87 5.02 -8.71
N LEU A 74 10.15 4.29 -9.56
CA LEU A 74 9.21 3.25 -9.14
C LEU A 74 9.93 2.14 -8.36
N GLN A 75 11.11 1.70 -8.83
CA GLN A 75 11.90 0.70 -8.12
C GLN A 75 12.37 1.23 -6.76
N ALA A 76 12.90 2.45 -6.70
CA ALA A 76 13.33 3.08 -5.46
C ALA A 76 12.18 3.26 -4.45
N MET A 77 10.98 3.65 -4.92
CA MET A 77 9.80 3.74 -4.06
C MET A 77 9.34 2.37 -3.57
N LYS A 78 9.37 1.33 -4.42
CA LYS A 78 9.04 -0.04 -4.01
C LYS A 78 9.98 -0.56 -2.93
N ASP A 79 11.27 -0.28 -3.04
CA ASP A 79 12.26 -0.73 -2.06
C ASP A 79 12.08 0.01 -0.72
N LYS A 80 11.78 1.32 -0.75
CA LYS A 80 11.39 2.07 0.46
C LYS A 80 10.12 1.52 1.13
N ILE A 81 9.11 1.14 0.34
CA ILE A 81 7.88 0.55 0.87
C ILE A 81 8.18 -0.78 1.57
N LYS A 82 9.01 -1.64 0.96
CA LYS A 82 9.42 -2.92 1.56
C LYS A 82 10.16 -2.70 2.88
N GLU A 83 11.16 -1.83 2.89
CA GLU A 83 11.93 -1.51 4.09
C GLU A 83 11.03 -0.97 5.22
N ASN A 84 10.12 -0.04 4.91
CA ASN A 84 9.19 0.50 5.89
C ASN A 84 8.20 -0.56 6.38
N SER A 85 7.72 -1.44 5.51
CA SER A 85 6.82 -2.55 5.89
C SER A 85 7.48 -3.53 6.85
N GLU A 86 8.78 -3.80 6.67
CA GLU A 86 9.57 -4.65 7.55
C GLU A 86 9.79 -3.99 8.92
N LYS A 87 10.12 -2.68 8.93
CA LYS A 87 10.23 -1.91 10.18
C LYS A 87 8.91 -1.90 10.97
N ILE A 88 7.78 -1.72 10.28
CA ILE A 88 6.46 -1.79 10.92
C ILE A 88 6.22 -3.20 11.49
N LYS A 89 6.57 -4.25 10.75
CA LYS A 89 6.41 -5.64 11.21
C LYS A 89 7.23 -5.95 12.46
N VAL A 90 8.47 -5.46 12.55
CA VAL A 90 9.33 -5.63 13.73
C VAL A 90 8.73 -4.91 14.95
N ASN A 91 8.16 -3.71 14.76
CA ASN A 91 7.51 -2.96 15.84
C ASN A 91 6.12 -3.49 16.22
N LYS A 92 5.46 -4.22 15.32
CA LYS A 92 4.23 -5.01 15.57
C LYS A 92 4.53 -6.40 16.15
N THR A 93 5.62 -6.55 16.89
CA THR A 93 5.87 -7.82 17.57
C THR A 93 4.98 -7.94 18.80
N LEU A 94 4.34 -9.09 18.95
CA LEU A 94 3.67 -9.48 20.19
C LEU A 94 4.72 -9.54 21.30
N PRO A 95 4.39 -9.20 22.56
CA PRO A 95 3.04 -9.05 23.11
C PRO A 95 2.51 -7.60 23.17
N TYR A 96 1.25 -7.41 22.79
CA TYR A 96 0.55 -6.13 22.96
C TYR A 96 -0.04 -5.97 24.37
N LEU A 97 -0.19 -4.73 24.82
CA LEU A 97 -1.03 -4.36 25.95
C LEU A 97 -2.41 -3.96 25.43
N VAL A 98 -3.44 -4.69 25.86
CA VAL A 98 -4.82 -4.35 25.52
C VAL A 98 -5.23 -3.08 26.26
N SER A 99 -5.82 -2.13 25.55
CA SER A 99 -6.31 -0.87 26.11
C SER A 99 -7.64 -0.48 25.48
N ASN A 100 -8.38 0.39 26.16
CA ASN A 100 -9.62 0.95 25.65
C ASN A 100 -9.40 2.41 25.28
N VAL A 101 -9.90 2.82 24.12
CA VAL A 101 -9.97 4.25 23.77
C VAL A 101 -11.07 4.88 24.62
N ILE A 102 -10.74 5.94 25.38
CA ILE A 102 -11.71 6.66 26.20
C ILE A 102 -12.30 7.80 25.39
N GLU A 103 -11.43 8.66 24.83
CA GLU A 103 -11.81 9.88 24.17
C GLU A 103 -10.81 10.23 23.07
N LEU A 104 -11.31 10.84 22.01
CA LEU A 104 -10.52 11.43 20.94
C LEU A 104 -10.68 12.95 21.07
N LEU A 105 -9.56 13.65 21.21
CA LEU A 105 -9.55 15.10 21.33
C LEU A 105 -8.95 15.70 20.07
N ASP A 106 -9.57 16.75 19.54
CA ASP A 106 -8.97 17.57 18.49
C ASP A 106 -8.26 18.73 19.19
N VAL A 107 -6.92 18.76 19.15
CA VAL A 107 -6.13 19.83 19.77
C VAL A 107 -5.73 20.83 18.69
N ASP A 108 -6.34 22.01 18.76
CA ASP A 108 -5.95 23.15 17.94
C ASP A 108 -4.90 23.99 18.70
N PRO A 109 -3.68 24.15 18.16
CA PRO A 109 -2.59 24.86 18.83
C PRO A 109 -2.82 26.36 18.95
N ASN A 110 -3.85 26.90 18.30
CA ASN A 110 -4.26 28.29 18.45
C ASN A 110 -4.91 28.56 19.83
N ASP A 111 -5.33 27.53 20.57
CA ASP A 111 -5.94 27.69 21.89
C ASP A 111 -4.91 27.70 23.04
N GLN A 112 -3.61 27.51 22.75
CA GLN A 112 -2.52 27.42 23.74
C GLN A 112 -1.44 28.51 23.62
N GLU A 113 -1.77 29.69 23.09
CA GLU A 113 -0.86 30.85 23.10
C GLU A 113 -0.78 31.54 24.49
N GLU A 114 -0.69 30.79 25.59
CA GLU A 114 -0.40 31.36 26.92
C GLU A 114 1.09 31.19 27.28
N ASP A 115 1.80 32.32 27.17
CA ASP A 115 3.06 32.71 27.81
C ASP A 115 3.77 31.66 28.68
N GLY A 116 4.72 30.94 28.07
CA GLY A 116 5.72 30.16 28.79
C GLY A 116 6.85 29.73 27.87
N ALA A 117 8.09 30.09 28.20
CA ALA A 117 9.30 29.81 27.41
C ALA A 117 9.72 28.32 27.35
N ASN A 118 8.77 27.40 27.45
CA ASN A 118 8.98 25.96 27.32
C ASN A 118 7.84 25.38 26.47
N ILE A 119 7.92 25.61 25.17
CA ILE A 119 6.94 25.13 24.21
C ILE A 119 7.13 23.62 24.07
N ASP A 120 6.16 22.83 24.54
CA ASP A 120 6.11 21.40 24.27
C ASP A 120 5.83 21.20 22.77
N LEU A 121 6.78 20.57 22.06
CA LEU A 121 6.67 20.27 20.64
C LEU A 121 5.45 19.39 20.33
N ASP A 122 4.95 18.66 21.34
CA ASP A 122 3.75 17.83 21.20
C ASP A 122 2.45 18.64 21.28
N SER A 123 2.43 19.80 21.94
CA SER A 123 1.29 20.73 21.96
C SER A 123 1.10 21.52 20.67
N GLN A 124 2.16 21.68 19.86
CA GLN A 124 2.07 22.39 18.58
C GLN A 124 1.54 21.53 17.43
N ARG A 125 1.42 20.20 17.61
CA ARG A 125 0.94 19.33 16.55
C ARG A 125 -0.58 19.47 16.41
N LYS A 126 -0.99 20.16 15.34
CA LYS A 126 -2.37 20.10 14.83
C LYS A 126 -2.72 18.65 14.55
N GLY A 127 -3.69 18.10 15.28
CA GLY A 127 -4.11 16.74 15.05
C GLY A 127 -5.07 16.19 16.09
N LYS A 128 -5.57 14.99 15.79
CA LYS A 128 -6.38 14.22 16.71
C LYS A 128 -5.46 13.53 17.72
N CYS A 129 -5.66 13.83 18.98
CA CYS A 129 -5.07 13.14 20.12
C CYS A 129 -6.02 12.07 20.63
N ALA A 130 -5.49 11.07 21.32
CA ALA A 130 -6.28 10.02 21.94
C ALA A 130 -5.94 9.87 23.42
N VAL A 131 -6.98 9.66 24.24
CA VAL A 131 -6.82 9.23 25.63
C VAL A 131 -7.15 7.75 25.70
N ILE A 132 -6.20 6.94 26.15
CA ILE A 132 -6.38 5.49 26.30
C ILE A 132 -6.34 5.09 27.77
N LYS A 133 -7.11 4.06 28.12
CA LYS A 133 -7.03 3.37 29.40
C LYS A 133 -6.47 1.97 29.20
N THR A 134 -5.31 1.71 29.77
CA THR A 134 -4.71 0.37 29.70
C THR A 134 -5.47 -0.63 30.55
N SER A 135 -5.32 -1.91 30.25
CA SER A 135 -5.82 -3.01 31.10
C SER A 135 -5.24 -2.96 32.53
N THR A 136 -4.08 -2.30 32.72
CA THR A 136 -3.48 -2.03 34.03
C THR A 136 -4.14 -0.86 34.79
N ARG A 137 -5.26 -0.32 34.27
CA ARG A 137 -6.04 0.79 34.82
C ARG A 137 -5.29 2.12 34.87
N GLN A 138 -4.27 2.28 34.04
CA GLN A 138 -3.55 3.54 33.87
C GLN A 138 -4.12 4.28 32.65
N THR A 139 -4.18 5.60 32.74
CA THR A 139 -4.66 6.45 31.64
C THR A 139 -3.47 7.15 31.01
N TYR A 140 -3.32 7.05 29.70
CA TYR A 140 -2.27 7.70 28.93
C TYR A 140 -2.88 8.66 27.91
N PHE A 141 -2.29 9.85 27.80
CA PHE A 141 -2.56 10.79 26.73
C PHE A 141 -1.57 10.56 25.59
N LEU A 142 -2.09 10.34 24.39
CA LEU A 142 -1.31 10.16 23.17
C LEU A 142 -1.50 11.38 22.28
N PRO A 143 -0.48 12.24 22.12
CA PRO A 143 -0.52 13.29 21.11
C PRO A 143 -0.49 12.72 19.69
N VAL A 144 0.02 11.49 19.53
CA VAL A 144 0.06 10.75 18.26
C VAL A 144 -0.57 9.37 18.45
N ILE A 145 -1.66 9.10 17.70
CA ILE A 145 -2.48 7.90 17.83
C ILE A 145 -1.70 6.62 17.49
N GLY A 146 -0.89 6.63 16.42
CA GLY A 146 -0.03 5.51 16.03
C GLY A 146 -0.29 5.03 14.60
N LEU A 147 -0.40 3.70 14.43
CA LEU A 147 -0.54 3.05 13.11
C LEU A 147 -1.99 2.90 12.62
N VAL A 148 -2.96 3.36 13.39
CA VAL A 148 -4.40 3.28 13.08
C VAL A 148 -4.96 4.67 12.83
N ASP A 149 -5.84 4.79 11.84
CA ASP A 149 -6.49 6.05 11.50
C ASP A 149 -7.43 6.51 12.61
N ALA A 150 -7.33 7.78 12.98
CA ALA A 150 -8.14 8.41 14.02
C ALA A 150 -9.66 8.33 13.75
N GLU A 151 -10.06 8.36 12.48
CA GLU A 151 -11.46 8.36 12.06
C GLU A 151 -12.16 7.01 12.25
N LYS A 152 -11.40 5.92 12.30
CA LYS A 152 -11.93 4.57 12.50
C LYS A 152 -12.08 4.22 13.98
N LEU A 153 -11.45 4.99 14.85
CA LEU A 153 -11.51 4.80 16.29
C LEU A 153 -12.75 5.50 16.84
N LYS A 154 -13.44 4.84 17.76
CA LYS A 154 -14.49 5.44 18.57
C LYS A 154 -14.20 5.21 20.06
N PRO A 155 -14.69 6.10 20.93
CA PRO A 155 -14.76 5.85 22.37
C PRO A 155 -15.34 4.47 22.68
N GLY A 156 -14.64 3.69 23.50
CA GLY A 156 -15.02 2.34 23.90
C GLY A 156 -14.39 1.22 23.06
N ASP A 157 -13.65 1.53 21.98
CA ASP A 157 -12.97 0.51 21.19
C ASP A 157 -11.83 -0.16 21.95
N LEU A 158 -11.71 -1.48 21.73
CA LEU A 158 -10.59 -2.28 22.21
C LEU A 158 -9.42 -2.13 21.21
N VAL A 159 -8.26 -1.72 21.69
CA VAL A 159 -7.07 -1.51 20.87
C VAL A 159 -5.84 -2.21 21.45
N GLY A 160 -4.99 -2.71 20.55
CA GLY A 160 -3.69 -3.27 20.87
C GLY A 160 -2.65 -2.16 20.89
N VAL A 161 -1.97 -1.99 22.02
CA VAL A 161 -1.03 -0.90 22.26
C VAL A 161 0.36 -1.47 22.57
N ASN A 162 1.42 -0.78 22.19
CA ASN A 162 2.78 -1.15 22.59
C ASN A 162 2.98 -0.93 24.11
N LYS A 163 3.73 -1.82 24.78
CA LYS A 163 3.96 -1.76 26.24
C LYS A 163 4.85 -0.60 26.68
N ASP A 164 5.83 -0.22 25.85
CA ASP A 164 6.83 0.77 26.22
C ASP A 164 6.45 2.16 25.72
N SER A 165 5.99 2.25 24.47
CA SER A 165 5.66 3.54 23.83
C SER A 165 4.18 3.93 23.90
N TYR A 166 3.31 3.02 24.33
CA TYR A 166 1.86 3.23 24.41
C TYR A 166 1.20 3.68 23.09
N LEU A 167 1.85 3.48 21.93
CA LEU A 167 1.26 3.77 20.62
C LEU A 167 0.26 2.69 20.20
N ILE A 168 -0.86 3.09 19.58
CA ILE A 168 -1.87 2.17 19.06
C ILE A 168 -1.32 1.47 17.80
N LEU A 169 -1.30 0.13 17.83
CA LEU A 169 -0.77 -0.71 16.75
C LEU A 169 -1.87 -1.29 15.86
N GLU A 170 -2.98 -1.70 16.47
CA GLU A 170 -4.13 -2.28 15.79
C GLU A 170 -5.42 -2.14 16.62
N THR A 171 -6.56 -2.12 15.94
CA THR A 171 -7.87 -2.23 16.58
C THR A 171 -8.21 -3.71 16.75
N LEU A 172 -8.55 -4.10 17.96
CA LEU A 172 -8.93 -5.47 18.30
C LEU A 172 -10.45 -5.63 18.17
N PRO A 173 -10.94 -6.82 17.80
CA PRO A 173 -12.37 -7.08 17.80
C PRO A 173 -12.91 -6.97 19.23
N THR A 174 -14.15 -6.47 19.35
CA THR A 174 -14.84 -6.41 20.65
C THR A 174 -15.01 -7.81 21.21
N GLU A 175 -14.47 -8.04 22.40
CA GLU A 175 -14.61 -9.31 23.09
C GLU A 175 -15.85 -9.33 23.98
N TYR A 176 -16.69 -10.37 23.83
CA TYR A 176 -17.80 -10.66 24.74
C TYR A 176 -17.37 -11.56 25.90
N ASP A 177 -18.06 -11.45 27.03
CA ASP A 177 -17.86 -12.30 28.20
C ASP A 177 -17.96 -13.79 27.80
N SER A 178 -17.01 -14.59 28.31
CA SER A 178 -16.94 -16.04 28.06
C SER A 178 -18.26 -16.79 28.30
N ARG A 179 -19.08 -16.33 29.25
CA ARG A 179 -20.38 -16.94 29.57
C ARG A 179 -21.41 -16.68 28.48
N VAL A 180 -21.37 -15.52 27.83
CA VAL A 180 -22.23 -15.19 26.69
C VAL A 180 -21.81 -15.99 25.47
N LYS A 181 -20.49 -16.13 25.23
CA LYS A 181 -19.97 -17.00 24.16
C LYS A 181 -20.33 -18.47 24.36
N ALA A 182 -20.43 -18.94 25.61
CA ALA A 182 -20.81 -20.32 25.93
C ALA A 182 -22.32 -20.60 25.85
N MET A 183 -23.14 -19.57 25.61
CA MET A 183 -24.58 -19.68 25.42
C MET A 183 -25.00 -19.74 23.93
N GLU A 184 -24.03 -19.66 23.02
CA GLU A 184 -24.23 -19.79 21.56
C GLU A 184 -24.20 -21.26 21.09
#